data_AF-A0A7X9ICX9-F1
#
_entry.id   AF-A0A7X9ICX9-F1
#
_cell.length_a   1.000
_cell.length_b   1.000
_cell.length_c   1.000
_cell.angle_alpha   90.00
_cell.angle_beta   90.00
_cell.angle_gamma   90.00
#
_symmetry.space_group_name_H-M   'P 1'
#
loop_
_entity.id
_entity.type
_entity.pdbx_description
1 polymer ?
#
loop_
_entity_poly.entity_id
_entity_poly.type
_entity_poly.pdbx_seq_one_letter_code
_entity_poly.pdbx_strand_id
1 'polypeptide(L)'
;MKTSIILAAQKMNSSQRGLVYLNPELGNYTVTTHPSFQIREGEEYLYTCPICHSLLNSAKYDHLVRIIMVDEDKKEYDIYFSDIAGEKCTYKIRGSELEGKVGPDADRYSKYFDMPEEDRKYL
;
A
#
# COMPACT_ATOMS: atom_id res chain seq x y z
N MET A 1 11.58 -6.40 18.68
CA MET A 1 11.41 -4.95 18.49
C MET A 1 10.19 -4.76 17.59
N LYS A 2 9.26 -3.84 17.90
CA LYS A 2 8.14 -3.54 17.00
C LYS A 2 8.67 -2.64 15.88
N THR A 3 8.93 -3.23 14.71
CA THR A 3 9.27 -2.47 13.50
C THR A 3 7.98 -1.86 12.95
N SER A 4 8.02 -0.62 12.48
CA SER A 4 6.87 0.05 11.87
C SER A 4 7.32 0.73 10.59
N ILE A 5 6.51 0.62 9.54
CA ILE A 5 6.72 1.33 8.29
C ILE A 5 6.15 2.74 8.48
N ILE A 6 6.95 3.76 8.21
CA ILE A 6 6.57 5.15 8.39
C ILE A 6 6.35 5.78 7.02
N LEU A 7 5.11 6.19 6.75
CA LEU A 7 4.72 6.87 5.52
C LEU A 7 4.15 8.25 5.84
N ALA A 8 4.25 9.18 4.90
CA ALA A 8 3.50 10.44 4.96
C ALA A 8 2.20 10.27 4.15
N ALA A 9 1.05 10.50 4.77
CA ALA A 9 -0.25 10.46 4.11
C ALA A 9 -0.87 11.85 4.02
N GLN A 10 -1.55 12.12 2.91
CA GLN A 10 -2.33 13.33 2.67
C GLN A 10 -3.73 12.94 2.22
N LYS A 11 -4.75 13.53 2.84
CA LYS A 11 -6.13 13.28 2.42
C LYS A 11 -6.37 13.84 1.01
N MET A 12 -6.95 13.04 0.13
CA MET A 12 -7.34 13.48 -1.22
C MET A 12 -8.31 14.67 -1.10
N ASN A 13 -8.12 15.72 -1.92
CA ASN A 13 -8.91 16.96 -1.88
C ASN A 13 -8.79 17.78 -0.57
N SER A 14 -7.73 17.58 0.22
CA SER A 14 -7.49 18.36 1.44
C SER A 14 -6.01 18.69 1.63
N SER A 15 -5.74 19.79 2.34
CA SER A 15 -4.37 20.11 2.78
C SER A 15 -3.96 19.35 4.05
N GLN A 16 -4.84 18.51 4.61
CA GLN A 16 -4.53 17.69 5.78
C GLN A 16 -3.53 16.59 5.44
N ARG A 17 -2.40 16.59 6.13
CA ARG A 17 -1.34 15.59 6.00
C ARG A 17 -0.79 15.18 7.37
N GLY A 18 -0.25 13.98 7.45
CA GLY A 18 0.36 13.48 8.67
C GLY A 18 1.22 12.24 8.41
N LEU A 19 1.86 11.77 9.48
CA LEU A 19 2.60 10.52 9.45
C LEU A 19 1.70 9.35 9.84
N VAL A 20 1.90 8.25 9.14
CA VAL A 20 1.18 6.99 9.30
C VAL A 20 2.20 5.91 9.61
N TYR A 21 1.92 5.15 10.66
CA TYR A 21 2.72 4.02 11.11
C TYR A 21 1.94 2.76 10.78
N LEU A 22 2.47 1.97 9.84
CA LEU A 22 1.91 0.69 9.43
C LEU A 22 2.71 -0.45 10.06
N ASN A 23 2.03 -1.54 10.37
CA ASN A 23 2.71 -2.77 10.75
C ASN A 23 3.32 -3.43 9.49
N PRO A 24 4.61 -3.81 9.50
CA PRO A 24 5.24 -4.49 8.36
C PRO A 24 4.77 -5.93 8.16
N GLU A 25 4.09 -6.53 9.14
CA GLU A 25 3.56 -7.89 9.05
C GLU A 25 2.40 -7.95 8.03
N LEU A 26 2.55 -8.80 7.01
CA LEU A 26 1.54 -8.95 5.97
C LEU A 26 0.23 -9.49 6.56
N GLY A 27 -0.89 -8.84 6.23
CA GLY A 27 -2.19 -9.13 6.84
C GLY A 27 -2.45 -8.42 8.17
N ASN A 28 -1.46 -7.69 8.70
CA ASN A 28 -1.63 -6.87 9.88
C ASN A 28 -1.97 -5.43 9.48
N TYR A 29 -3.26 -5.13 9.44
CA TYR A 29 -3.79 -3.80 9.10
C TYR A 29 -3.82 -2.85 10.30
N THR A 30 -2.99 -3.08 11.32
CA THR A 30 -2.90 -2.15 12.45
C THR A 30 -2.20 -0.88 11.97
N VAL A 31 -2.96 0.21 11.95
CA VAL A 31 -2.48 1.54 11.57
C VAL A 31 -2.52 2.43 12.80
N THR A 32 -1.43 3.16 13.04
CA THR A 32 -1.38 4.21 14.07
C THR A 32 -1.02 5.52 13.40
N THR A 33 -1.60 6.63 13.85
CA THR A 33 -1.30 7.96 13.34
C THR A 33 -1.04 8.94 14.48
N HIS A 34 -0.47 10.10 14.16
CA HIS A 34 -0.36 11.18 15.15
C HIS A 34 -1.77 11.68 15.55
N PRO A 35 -2.04 12.03 16.83
CA PRO A 35 -3.38 12.46 17.26
C PRO A 35 -3.99 13.63 16.47
N SER A 36 -3.16 14.50 15.89
CA SER A 36 -3.59 15.63 15.05
C SER A 36 -4.01 15.24 13.62
N PHE A 37 -3.77 13.99 13.22
CA PHE A 37 -4.10 13.47 11.90
C PHE A 37 -4.74 12.09 12.05
N GLN A 38 -6.03 12.00 11.76
CA GLN A 38 -6.75 10.74 11.83
C GLN A 38 -7.13 10.30 10.42
N ILE A 39 -6.83 9.05 10.13
CA ILE A 39 -7.34 8.37 8.94
C ILE A 39 -8.82 8.05 9.17
N ARG A 40 -9.66 8.36 8.19
CA ARG A 40 -11.11 8.13 8.24
C ARG A 40 -11.46 7.06 7.22
N GLU A 41 -12.19 6.04 7.66
CA GLU A 41 -12.62 4.94 6.78
C GLU A 41 -13.45 5.45 5.59
N GLY A 42 -13.22 4.87 4.41
CA GLY A 42 -13.85 5.24 3.15
C GLY A 42 -13.22 6.43 2.43
N GLU A 43 -12.21 7.09 3.02
CA GLU A 43 -11.50 8.20 2.40
C GLU A 43 -10.21 7.73 1.73
N GLU A 44 -9.87 8.40 0.63
CA GLU A 44 -8.67 8.13 -0.16
C GLU A 44 -7.49 9.01 0.30
N TYR A 45 -6.30 8.41 0.35
CA TYR A 45 -5.08 9.08 0.82
C TYR A 45 -3.92 8.94 -0.15
N LEU A 46 -3.23 10.05 -0.41
CA LEU A 46 -1.95 10.05 -1.11
C LEU A 46 -0.83 9.72 -0.13
N TYR A 47 -0.12 8.63 -0.38
CA TYR A 47 1.04 8.18 0.38
C TYR A 47 2.33 8.61 -0.30
N THR A 48 3.23 9.18 0.48
CA THR A 48 4.53 9.66 0.03
C THR A 48 5.63 9.17 0.98
N CYS A 49 6.83 8.97 0.44
CA CYS A 49 8.00 8.68 1.25
C CYS A 49 8.37 9.94 2.06
N PRO A 50 8.47 9.87 3.40
CA PRO A 50 8.80 11.04 4.22
C PRO A 50 10.23 11.55 4.02
N ILE A 51 11.12 10.74 3.41
CA ILE A 51 12.54 11.07 3.22
C ILE A 51 12.78 11.73 1.85
N CYS A 52 12.28 11.12 0.76
CA CYS A 52 12.53 11.61 -0.60
C CYS A 52 11.31 12.28 -1.24
N HIS A 53 10.16 12.31 -0.56
CA HIS A 53 8.90 12.87 -1.05
C HIS A 53 8.35 12.25 -2.33
N SER A 54 8.88 11.09 -2.74
CA SER A 54 8.33 10.33 -3.87
C SER A 54 6.92 9.83 -3.55
N LEU A 55 6.03 9.94 -4.54
CA LEU A 55 4.68 9.39 -4.48
C LEU A 55 4.75 7.86 -4.52
N LEU A 56 4.05 7.21 -3.60
CA LEU A 56 3.99 5.75 -3.48
C LEU A 56 2.71 5.17 -4.07
N ASN A 57 1.67 5.99 -4.26
CA ASN A 57 0.47 5.58 -5.00
C ASN A 57 0.89 5.11 -6.40
N SER A 58 0.34 3.98 -6.80
CA SER A 58 0.66 3.34 -8.06
C SER A 58 0.06 4.14 -9.20
N ALA A 59 0.91 4.55 -10.15
CA ALA A 59 0.43 5.11 -11.41
C ALA A 59 -0.22 4.04 -12.33
N LYS A 60 -0.02 2.75 -12.01
CA LYS A 60 -0.47 1.61 -12.84
C LYS A 60 -1.79 1.03 -12.35
N TYR A 61 -2.01 1.02 -11.04
CA TYR A 61 -3.19 0.41 -10.44
C TYR A 61 -3.91 1.43 -9.58
N ASP A 62 -5.13 1.73 -10.00
CA ASP A 62 -5.99 2.67 -9.29
C ASP A 62 -6.27 2.18 -7.87
N HIS A 63 -6.26 3.12 -6.92
CA HIS A 63 -6.44 2.88 -5.50
C HIS A 63 -5.41 1.98 -4.81
N LEU A 64 -4.25 1.72 -5.43
CA LEU A 64 -3.20 0.92 -4.81
C LEU A 64 -1.92 1.72 -4.59
N VAL A 65 -1.28 1.47 -3.46
CA VAL A 65 0.03 2.02 -3.07
C VAL A 65 1.06 0.91 -3.14
N ARG A 66 2.22 1.21 -3.73
CA ARG A 66 3.34 0.28 -3.85
C ARG A 66 4.45 0.66 -2.89
N ILE A 67 4.90 -0.31 -2.10
CA ILE A 67 6.16 -0.22 -1.34
C ILE A 67 7.05 -1.41 -1.64
N ILE A 68 8.35 -1.23 -1.51
CA ILE A 68 9.33 -2.30 -1.73
C ILE A 68 9.73 -2.86 -0.37
N MET A 69 9.54 -4.16 -0.19
CA MET A 69 10.00 -4.93 0.96
C MET A 69 11.26 -5.69 0.57
N VAL A 70 12.31 -5.60 1.39
CA VAL A 70 13.54 -6.36 1.23
C VAL A 70 13.68 -7.30 2.42
N ASP A 71 13.72 -8.59 2.16
CA ASP A 71 13.85 -9.62 3.19
C ASP A 71 15.32 -9.83 3.62
N GLU A 72 15.57 -10.66 4.63
CA GLU A 72 16.91 -10.97 5.18
C GLU A 72 17.86 -11.55 4.11
N ASP A 73 17.32 -12.30 3.15
CA ASP A 73 18.04 -12.85 1.99
C ASP A 73 18.34 -11.81 0.89
N LYS A 74 18.05 -10.51 1.10
CA LYS A 74 18.07 -9.45 0.08
C LYS A 74 17.15 -9.72 -1.12
N LYS A 75 16.08 -10.48 -0.89
CA LYS A 75 15.03 -10.67 -1.89
C LYS A 75 14.08 -9.47 -1.85
N GLU A 76 13.87 -8.86 -3.00
CA GLU A 76 12.97 -7.73 -3.16
C GLU A 76 11.56 -8.21 -3.52
N TYR A 77 10.57 -7.61 -2.86
CA TYR A 77 9.17 -7.86 -3.05
C TYR A 77 8.41 -6.55 -3.18
N ASP A 78 7.53 -6.49 -4.17
CA ASP A 78 6.59 -5.40 -4.31
C ASP A 78 5.34 -5.69 -3.48
N ILE A 79 5.10 -4.86 -2.48
CA ILE A 79 3.92 -4.94 -1.65
C ILE A 79 2.94 -3.87 -2.10
N TYR A 80 1.74 -4.30 -2.49
CA TYR A 80 0.64 -3.41 -2.83
C TYR A 80 -0.43 -3.44 -1.73
N PHE A 81 -0.93 -2.29 -1.34
CA PHE A 81 -2.06 -2.14 -0.41
C PHE A 81 -2.98 -1.00 -0.86
N SER A 82 -4.22 -0.94 -0.36
CA SER A 82 -5.18 0.09 -0.78
C SER A 82 -4.83 1.47 -0.21
N ASP A 83 -5.03 2.52 -1.00
CA ASP A 83 -5.01 3.91 -0.49
C ASP A 83 -6.33 4.34 0.16
N ILE A 84 -7.39 3.55 0.01
CA ILE A 84 -8.68 3.76 0.66
C ILE A 84 -8.60 3.23 2.08
N ALA A 85 -8.81 4.12 3.04
CA ALA A 85 -8.83 3.78 4.44
C ALA A 85 -9.95 2.79 4.77
N GLY A 86 -9.62 1.73 5.51
CA GLY A 86 -10.57 0.70 5.92
C GLY A 86 -10.57 -0.52 4.98
N GLU A 87 -10.07 -0.38 3.75
CA GLU A 87 -9.89 -1.53 2.87
C GLU A 87 -8.68 -2.36 3.30
N LYS A 88 -8.94 -3.66 3.51
CA LYS A 88 -7.94 -4.61 3.98
C LYS A 88 -7.57 -5.53 2.83
N CYS A 89 -6.63 -5.06 2.02
CA CYS A 89 -6.01 -5.87 0.97
C CYS A 89 -4.50 -5.65 0.96
N THR A 90 -3.76 -6.74 0.79
CA THR A 90 -2.31 -6.71 0.64
C THR A 90 -1.89 -7.76 -0.39
N TYR A 91 -1.07 -7.36 -1.36
CA TYR A 91 -0.54 -8.23 -2.40
C TYR A 91 0.98 -8.22 -2.30
N LYS A 92 1.58 -9.41 -2.28
CA LYS A 92 3.03 -9.60 -2.30
C LYS A 92 3.42 -10.14 -3.68
N ILE A 93 4.22 -9.39 -4.40
CA ILE A 93 4.64 -9.71 -5.77
C ILE A 93 6.15 -9.81 -5.83
N ARG A 94 6.65 -10.81 -6.54
CA ARG A 94 8.08 -10.98 -6.80
C ARG A 94 8.32 -10.93 -8.30
N GLY A 95 8.84 -9.81 -8.79
CA GLY A 95 8.92 -9.55 -10.23
C GLY A 95 7.52 -9.52 -10.84
N SER A 96 7.15 -10.58 -11.55
CA SER A 96 5.88 -10.71 -12.27
C SER A 96 4.87 -11.62 -11.55
N GLU A 97 5.33 -12.41 -10.59
CA GLU A 97 4.55 -13.47 -9.95
C GLU A 97 3.92 -12.99 -8.64
N LEU A 98 2.63 -13.26 -8.47
CA LEU A 98 1.92 -13.00 -7.22
C LEU A 98 2.24 -14.14 -6.22
N GLU A 99 3.08 -13.86 -5.23
CA GLU A 99 3.41 -14.84 -4.18
C GLU A 99 2.36 -14.93 -3.08
N GLY A 100 1.60 -13.86 -2.85
CA GLY A 100 0.61 -13.85 -1.78
C GLY A 100 -0.44 -12.77 -1.92
N LYS A 101 -1.66 -13.11 -1.49
CA LYS A 101 -2.82 -12.23 -1.40
C LYS A 101 -3.43 -12.37 -0.01
N VAL A 102 -3.57 -11.27 0.73
CA VAL A 102 -4.07 -11.27 2.10
C VAL A 102 -5.14 -10.19 2.27
N GLY A 103 -6.16 -10.51 3.07
CA GLY A 103 -7.21 -9.58 3.48
C GLY A 103 -8.57 -9.80 2.79
N PRO A 104 -9.67 -9.40 3.45
CA PRO A 104 -11.04 -9.62 2.96
C PRO A 104 -11.37 -8.84 1.68
N ASP A 105 -10.73 -7.69 1.45
CA ASP A 105 -10.96 -6.86 0.27
C ASP A 105 -10.04 -7.23 -0.90
N ALA A 106 -9.21 -8.26 -0.75
CA ALA A 106 -8.18 -8.58 -1.73
C ALA A 106 -8.71 -9.16 -3.05
N ASP A 107 -9.98 -9.53 -3.11
CA ASP A 107 -10.63 -9.90 -4.38
C ASP A 107 -11.04 -8.68 -5.22
N ARG A 108 -11.12 -7.48 -4.63
CA ARG A 108 -11.49 -6.25 -5.37
C ARG A 108 -10.49 -5.87 -6.46
N TYR A 109 -9.22 -6.15 -6.22
CA TYR A 109 -8.13 -5.74 -7.10
C TYR A 109 -7.41 -6.93 -7.75
N SER A 110 -7.92 -8.15 -7.61
CA SER A 110 -7.27 -9.35 -8.18
C SER A 110 -7.13 -9.26 -9.70
N LYS A 111 -8.07 -8.58 -10.37
CA LYS A 111 -8.04 -8.27 -11.83
C LYS A 111 -6.71 -7.67 -12.31
N TYR A 112 -5.99 -6.93 -11.46
CA TYR A 112 -4.71 -6.32 -11.81
C TYR A 112 -3.54 -7.32 -11.78
N PHE A 113 -3.71 -8.44 -11.07
CA PHE A 113 -2.66 -9.42 -10.81
C PHE A 113 -2.90 -10.76 -11.52
N ASP A 114 -4.16 -11.14 -11.77
CA ASP A 114 -4.56 -12.35 -12.49
C ASP A 114 -4.21 -12.33 -13.99
N MET A 115 -3.91 -11.15 -14.57
CA MET A 115 -3.49 -11.03 -15.96
C MET A 115 -1.97 -11.04 -16.11
N PRO A 116 -1.41 -11.73 -17.14
CA PRO A 116 0.01 -11.70 -17.45
C PRO A 116 0.45 -10.27 -17.81
N GLU A 117 1.71 -9.92 -17.50
CA GLU A 117 2.21 -8.54 -17.64
C GLU A 117 2.02 -7.92 -19.03
N GLU A 118 2.01 -8.75 -20.07
CA GLU A 118 1.83 -8.36 -21.47
C GLU A 118 0.44 -7.78 -21.75
N ASP A 119 -0.59 -8.23 -21.01
CA ASP A 119 -1.99 -7.83 -21.16
C ASP A 119 -2.38 -6.69 -20.21
N ARG A 120 -1.58 -6.43 -19.15
CA ARG A 120 -1.81 -5.36 -18.17
C ARG A 120 -1.74 -3.94 -18.76
N LYS A 121 -1.31 -3.78 -20.02
CA LYS A 121 -1.24 -2.49 -20.74
C LYS A 121 -2.61 -2.00 -21.26
N TYR A 122 -3.65 -2.84 -21.18
CA TYR A 122 -5.01 -2.55 -21.65
C TYR A 122 -6.00 -2.24 -20.52
N LEU A 123 -5.53 -2.16 -19.28
CA LEU A 123 -6.26 -1.69 -18.10
C LEU A 123 -6.03 -0.19 -17.92
#